data_AF-E6QS84-F1
#
_entry.id   AF-E6QS84-F1
#
_cell.length_a   1.000
_cell.length_b   1.000
_cell.length_c   1.000
_cell.angle_alpha   90.00
_cell.angle_beta   90.00
_cell.angle_gamma   90.00
#
_symmetry.space_group_name_H-M   'P 1'
#
loop_
_entity.id
_entity.type
_entity.pdbx_description
1 polymer ?
#
loop_
_entity_poly.entity_id
_entity_poly.type
_entity_poly.pdbx_seq_one_letter_code
_entity_poly.pdbx_strand_id
1 'polypeptide(L)'
;MDKRQFLSAAAASLLAAGTLSLTPLAQAADTDKCFGVASAGQNGCAGISGLHSCQGASTISYHPGDYKVVPEGTCKKMGGLTAKQAEIMLKDPAKTKAFEAAMAQRNA
;
A
#
# COMPACT_ATOMS: atom_id res chain seq x y z
N MET A 1 18.94 5.50 -65.58
CA MET A 1 19.66 5.67 -64.30
C MET A 1 18.61 6.00 -63.26
N ASP A 2 18.21 5.03 -62.43
CA ASP A 2 17.25 5.27 -61.36
C ASP A 2 17.87 4.99 -59.99
N LYS A 3 17.88 6.07 -59.21
CA LYS A 3 18.63 6.30 -57.97
C LYS A 3 17.91 5.69 -56.78
N ARG A 4 17.90 4.36 -56.69
CA ARG A 4 17.47 3.64 -55.48
C ARG A 4 18.55 2.70 -54.97
N GLN A 5 19.79 3.18 -55.01
CA GLN A 5 20.91 2.62 -54.24
C GLN A 5 20.98 3.31 -52.86
N PHE A 6 19.98 3.10 -52.02
CA PHE A 6 20.04 3.52 -50.61
C PHE A 6 19.23 2.56 -49.74
N LEU A 7 19.60 1.28 -49.76
CA LEU A 7 19.19 0.31 -48.75
C LEU A 7 20.41 -0.50 -48.34
N SER A 8 21.35 0.17 -47.69
CA SER A 8 22.39 -0.45 -46.89
C SER A 8 22.47 0.30 -45.57
N ALA A 9 21.78 -0.24 -44.57
CA ALA A 9 21.96 0.08 -43.15
C ALA A 9 21.49 -1.17 -42.39
N ALA A 10 22.42 -2.11 -42.17
CA ALA A 10 23.08 -2.30 -40.88
C ALA A 10 22.19 -3.05 -39.87
N ALA A 11 22.13 -4.38 -40.00
CA ALA A 11 21.69 -5.29 -38.95
C ALA A 11 22.92 -5.77 -38.17
N ALA A 12 23.37 -5.00 -37.19
CA ALA A 12 24.48 -5.41 -36.32
C ALA A 12 24.36 -4.78 -34.94
N SER A 13 23.59 -5.42 -34.05
CA SER A 13 23.71 -5.20 -32.61
C SER A 13 22.98 -6.30 -31.83
N LEU A 14 23.59 -7.48 -31.74
CA LEU A 14 23.34 -8.44 -30.65
C LEU A 14 24.29 -8.09 -29.52
N LEU A 15 23.89 -7.16 -28.65
CA LEU A 15 24.67 -6.74 -27.49
C LEU A 15 24.23 -7.47 -26.23
N ALA A 16 25.24 -8.11 -25.63
CA ALA A 16 25.51 -8.25 -24.20
C ALA A 16 24.61 -9.14 -23.33
N ALA A 17 25.23 -10.25 -22.94
CA ALA A 17 25.05 -11.03 -21.71
C ALA A 17 24.14 -10.41 -20.64
N GLY A 18 23.04 -11.09 -20.35
CA GLY A 18 22.21 -10.85 -19.17
C GLY A 18 23.00 -11.14 -17.90
N THR A 19 23.46 -10.10 -17.22
CA THR A 19 23.85 -10.17 -15.81
C THR A 19 22.61 -10.52 -15.02
N LEU A 20 22.57 -11.71 -14.42
CA LEU A 20 21.61 -12.06 -13.39
C LEU A 20 21.81 -11.10 -12.22
N SER A 21 20.99 -10.05 -12.17
CA SER A 21 20.86 -9.19 -11.00
C SER A 21 20.44 -10.07 -9.83
N LEU A 22 21.38 -10.33 -8.91
CA LEU A 22 21.06 -10.82 -7.58
C LEU A 22 20.23 -9.73 -6.90
N THR A 23 18.90 -9.81 -7.04
CA THR A 23 17.99 -9.03 -6.19
C THR A 23 18.31 -9.38 -4.76
N PRO A 24 18.65 -8.41 -3.88
CA PRO A 24 18.84 -8.70 -2.48
C PRO A 24 17.56 -9.38 -1.96
N LEU A 25 17.71 -10.55 -1.33
CA LEU A 25 16.64 -11.13 -0.53
C LEU A 25 16.22 -10.03 0.44
N ALA A 26 14.98 -9.56 0.32
CA ALA A 26 14.43 -8.60 1.27
C ALA A 26 14.57 -9.22 2.66
N GLN A 27 15.48 -8.68 3.48
CA GLN A 27 15.39 -8.86 4.94
C GLN A 27 13.95 -8.52 5.30
N ALA A 28 13.25 -9.44 5.97
CA ALA A 28 11.93 -9.18 6.51
C ALA A 28 12.07 -7.98 7.46
N ALA A 29 11.76 -6.79 6.94
CA ALA A 29 11.69 -5.60 7.77
C ALA A 29 10.58 -5.84 8.78
N ASP A 30 10.82 -5.52 10.05
CA ASP A 30 9.76 -5.57 11.04
C ASP A 30 8.64 -4.59 10.61
N THR A 31 7.42 -5.11 10.53
CA THR A 31 6.26 -4.36 10.05
C THR A 31 5.09 -4.45 11.02
N ASP A 32 4.34 -3.36 11.13
CA ASP A 32 3.12 -3.26 11.94
C ASP A 32 1.87 -3.24 11.06
N LYS A 33 0.80 -3.91 11.54
CA LYS A 33 -0.56 -3.62 11.07
C LYS A 33 -1.02 -2.32 11.71
N CYS A 34 -1.03 -1.24 10.92
CA CYS A 34 -1.47 0.06 11.39
C CYS A 34 -2.91 0.32 11.00
N PHE A 35 -3.79 0.38 11.99
CA PHE A 35 -5.23 0.51 11.79
C PHE A 35 -5.66 1.97 11.64
N GLY A 36 -6.69 2.21 10.84
CA GLY A 36 -7.27 3.54 10.65
C GLY A 36 -6.46 4.47 9.73
N VAL A 37 -5.43 3.98 9.05
CA VAL A 37 -4.59 4.78 8.13
C VAL A 37 -4.81 4.44 6.65
N ALA A 38 -5.62 3.42 6.36
CA ALA A 38 -5.91 3.00 5.00
C ALA A 38 -6.88 3.96 4.33
N SER A 39 -6.52 4.55 3.19
CA SER A 39 -7.51 5.17 2.29
C SER A 39 -8.38 4.08 1.65
N ALA A 40 -9.54 4.47 1.12
CA ALA A 40 -10.41 3.57 0.37
C ALA A 40 -9.62 2.81 -0.72
N GLY A 41 -9.86 1.51 -0.82
CA GLY A 41 -9.17 0.63 -1.77
C GLY A 41 -7.72 0.27 -1.41
N GLN A 42 -7.20 0.71 -0.26
CA GLN A 42 -5.80 0.47 0.14
C GLN A 42 -5.64 -0.31 1.45
N ASN A 43 -6.71 -0.91 1.97
CA ASN A 43 -6.66 -1.75 3.16
C ASN A 43 -5.96 -3.09 2.88
N GLY A 44 -5.33 -3.69 3.89
CA GLY A 44 -4.87 -5.08 3.87
C GLY A 44 -6.01 -6.09 3.97
N CYS A 45 -5.70 -7.38 3.78
CA CYS A 45 -6.64 -8.49 3.97
C CYS A 45 -7.03 -8.68 5.44
N ALA A 46 -8.22 -9.23 5.69
CA ALA A 46 -8.72 -9.57 7.03
C ALA A 46 -8.67 -8.39 8.02
N GLY A 47 -9.39 -7.31 7.69
CA GLY A 47 -9.68 -6.24 8.65
C GLY A 47 -10.47 -6.75 9.85
N ILE A 48 -10.36 -6.08 10.99
CA ILE A 48 -10.98 -6.54 12.25
C ILE A 48 -12.47 -6.20 12.35
N SER A 49 -12.99 -5.37 11.44
CA SER A 49 -14.41 -5.01 11.38
C SER A 49 -15.30 -6.12 10.81
N GLY A 50 -14.70 -7.09 10.09
CA GLY A 50 -15.44 -8.12 9.37
C GLY A 50 -16.22 -7.62 8.14
N LEU A 51 -16.11 -6.33 7.78
CA LEU A 51 -16.84 -5.74 6.65
C LEU A 51 -16.31 -6.23 5.29
N HIS A 52 -15.06 -6.66 5.23
CA HIS A 52 -14.45 -7.25 4.05
C HIS A 52 -13.28 -8.17 4.45
N SER A 53 -13.01 -9.18 3.62
CA SER A 53 -11.92 -10.15 3.85
C SER A 53 -10.69 -9.89 2.97
N CYS A 54 -10.86 -9.24 1.83
CA CYS A 54 -9.81 -9.07 0.82
C CYS A 54 -9.16 -7.68 0.89
N GLN A 55 -7.89 -7.61 0.48
CA GLN A 55 -7.14 -6.37 0.29
C GLN A 55 -7.85 -5.48 -0.73
N GLY A 56 -7.89 -4.17 -0.46
CA GLY A 56 -8.47 -3.17 -1.34
C GLY A 56 -10.00 -3.20 -1.46
N ALA A 57 -10.70 -3.99 -0.64
CA ALA A 57 -12.15 -4.07 -0.65
C ALA A 57 -12.84 -2.96 0.18
N SER A 58 -12.12 -2.22 1.01
CA SER A 58 -12.69 -1.15 1.83
C SER A 58 -13.10 0.04 0.96
N THR A 59 -14.36 0.46 1.10
CA THR A 59 -14.90 1.66 0.45
C THR A 59 -14.78 2.91 1.34
N ILE A 60 -14.39 2.74 2.60
CA ILE A 60 -14.33 3.82 3.60
C ILE A 60 -12.86 4.14 3.86
N SER A 61 -12.50 5.41 3.76
CA SER A 61 -11.14 5.85 4.14
C SER A 61 -11.02 5.99 5.65
N TYR A 62 -9.87 5.58 6.18
CA TYR A 62 -9.44 5.73 7.57
C TYR A 62 -10.31 4.98 8.58
N HIS A 63 -11.07 3.97 8.13
CA HIS A 63 -11.88 3.15 9.01
C HIS A 63 -10.98 2.43 10.05
N PRO A 64 -11.25 2.54 11.36
CA PRO A 64 -10.44 1.91 12.40
C PRO A 64 -10.31 0.40 12.26
N GLY A 65 -11.27 -0.28 11.62
CA GLY A 65 -11.21 -1.72 11.38
C GLY A 65 -10.26 -2.15 10.28
N ASP A 66 -9.74 -1.20 9.51
CA ASP A 66 -8.95 -1.45 8.33
C ASP A 66 -7.52 -1.00 8.57
N TYR A 67 -6.55 -1.74 8.03
CA TYR A 67 -5.14 -1.46 8.28
C TYR A 67 -4.32 -1.37 7.00
N LYS A 68 -3.16 -0.73 7.10
CA LYS A 68 -2.04 -0.90 6.16
C LYS A 68 -0.87 -1.52 6.91
N VAL A 69 -0.09 -2.32 6.19
CA VAL A 69 1.21 -2.78 6.69
C VAL A 69 2.19 -1.62 6.52
N VAL A 70 2.83 -1.22 7.62
CA VAL A 70 3.78 -0.11 7.67
C VAL A 70 5.06 -0.55 8.36
N PRO A 71 6.19 0.14 8.17
CA PRO A 71 7.39 -0.16 8.94
C PRO A 71 7.13 -0.04 10.45
N GLU A 72 7.73 -0.90 11.26
CA GLU A 72 7.53 -0.90 12.71
C GLU A 72 7.75 0.50 13.31
N GLY A 73 6.90 0.88 14.27
CA GLY A 73 7.03 2.14 15.01
C GLY A 73 6.59 3.40 14.23
N THR A 74 6.18 3.27 12.98
CA THR A 74 5.67 4.40 12.19
C THR A 74 4.18 4.65 12.40
N CYS A 75 3.42 3.63 12.85
CA CYS A 75 1.95 3.71 12.92
C CYS A 75 1.44 4.91 13.75
N LYS A 76 2.02 5.12 14.93
CA LYS A 76 1.67 6.25 15.81
C LYS A 76 1.94 7.60 15.15
N LYS A 77 3.04 7.72 14.40
CA LYS A 77 3.39 8.97 13.68
C LYS A 77 2.39 9.27 12.57
N MET A 78 1.76 8.24 12.01
CA MET A 78 0.69 8.36 11.01
C MET A 78 -0.67 8.71 11.62
N GLY A 79 -0.81 8.68 12.96
CA GLY A 79 -2.09 8.85 13.64
C GLY A 79 -2.91 7.56 13.76
N GLY A 80 -2.34 6.42 13.37
CA GLY A 80 -3.01 5.13 13.39
C GLY A 80 -3.08 4.47 14.75
N LEU A 81 -3.81 3.36 14.79
CA LEU A 81 -4.12 2.60 15.98
C LEU A 81 -3.43 1.24 15.96
N THR A 82 -3.08 0.74 17.15
CA THR A 82 -2.82 -0.68 17.36
C THR A 82 -4.12 -1.49 17.22
N ALA A 83 -4.04 -2.80 16.99
CA ALA A 83 -5.22 -3.66 16.90
C ALA A 83 -6.15 -3.51 18.12
N LYS A 84 -5.61 -3.52 19.34
CA LYS A 84 -6.37 -3.36 20.58
C LYS A 84 -7.07 -2.01 20.68
N GLN A 85 -6.41 -0.93 20.26
CA GLN A 85 -7.02 0.41 20.26
C GLN A 85 -8.13 0.50 19.22
N ALA A 86 -7.92 -0.11 18.04
CA ALA A 86 -8.93 -0.18 17.00
C ALA A 86 -10.18 -0.96 17.45
N GLU A 87 -10.01 -2.10 18.12
CA GLU A 87 -11.13 -2.85 18.73
C GLU A 87 -11.93 -2.01 19.73
N ILE A 88 -11.24 -1.22 20.57
CA ILE A 88 -11.91 -0.31 21.52
C ILE A 88 -12.65 0.80 20.77
N MET A 89 -12.06 1.36 19.72
CA MET A 89 -12.65 2.41 18.90
C MET A 89 -13.95 1.93 18.23
N LEU A 90 -13.94 0.71 17.69
CA LEU A 90 -15.06 0.12 16.95
C LEU A 90 -16.28 -0.20 17.83
N LYS A 91 -16.13 -0.24 19.16
CA LYS A 91 -17.27 -0.45 20.08
C LYS A 91 -18.18 0.77 20.19
N ASP A 92 -17.75 1.92 19.71
CA ASP A 92 -18.47 3.18 19.80
C ASP A 92 -18.54 3.86 18.41
N PRO A 93 -19.72 3.87 17.77
CA PRO A 93 -19.88 4.46 16.44
C PRO A 93 -19.54 5.96 16.38
N ALA A 94 -19.78 6.71 17.46
CA ALA A 94 -19.48 8.13 17.49
C ALA A 94 -17.96 8.36 17.51
N LYS A 95 -17.23 7.57 18.29
CA LYS A 95 -15.76 7.62 18.31
C LYS A 95 -15.14 7.15 17.00
N THR A 96 -15.71 6.11 16.39
CA THR A 96 -15.31 5.63 15.06
C THR A 96 -15.41 6.75 14.02
N LYS A 97 -16.57 7.39 13.91
CA LYS A 97 -16.79 8.49 12.97
C LYS A 97 -15.92 9.72 13.27
N ALA A 98 -15.70 10.03 14.55
CA ALA A 98 -14.83 11.12 14.95
C ALA A 98 -13.37 10.85 14.56
N PHE A 99 -12.90 9.61 14.74
CA PHE A 99 -11.56 9.19 14.31
C PHE A 99 -11.40 9.30 12.80
N GLU A 100 -12.36 8.76 12.02
CA GLU A 100 -12.33 8.85 10.56
C GLU A 100 -12.27 10.29 10.07
N ALA A 101 -13.07 11.18 10.65
CA ALA A 101 -13.07 12.60 10.32
C ALA A 101 -11.72 13.27 10.66
N ALA A 102 -11.16 12.97 11.84
CA ALA A 102 -9.86 13.52 12.25
C ALA A 102 -8.72 13.05 11.32
N MET A 103 -8.75 11.78 10.93
CA MET A 103 -7.77 11.22 9.98
C MET A 103 -7.96 11.76 8.57
N ALA A 104 -9.20 11.97 8.12
CA ALA A 104 -9.48 12.63 6.86
C ALA A 104 -8.94 14.06 6.84
N GLN A 105 -9.16 14.84 7.91
CA GLN A 105 -8.62 16.20 8.04
C GLN A 105 -7.09 16.24 8.06
N ARG A 106 -6.47 15.28 8.74
CA ARG A 106 -5.00 15.18 8.81
C ARG A 106 -4.35 14.93 7.45
N ASN A 107 -5.02 14.19 6.58
CA ASN A 107 -4.50 13.73 5.29
C ASN A 107 -5.20 14.42 4.09
N ALA A 108 -5.88 15.54 4.34
CA ALA A 108 -6.45 16.42 3.33
C ALA A 108 -5.40 17.36 2.73
#